data_AF-A0A7X9CGF3-F1
#
_entry.id   AF-A0A7X9CGF3-F1
#
_cell.length_a   1.000
_cell.length_b   1.000
_cell.length_c   1.000
_cell.angle_alpha   90.00
_cell.angle_beta   90.00
_cell.angle_gamma   90.00
#
_symmetry.space_group_name_H-M   'P 1'
#
loop_
_entity.id
_entity.type
_entity.pdbx_description
1 polymer ?
#
loop_
_entity_poly.entity_id
_entity_poly.type
_entity_poly.pdbx_seq_one_letter_code
_entity_poly.pdbx_strand_id
1 'polypeptide(L)'
;MLKTFEEQYLVRYWELQRQQWCNYFEESRYDLSILDKEIYNLVCLYKDKIEIFDRKSQIANLLIKREFVDKNPHVSKLRNRIDNLENYNKDIPNEIREDNYKYKLKMSKRMKKDVLNLMDIRNSLAINNGYNSYIDLVLSTEEIDEEKLIELLNNYLDKNLHKAKEIIKKYNITFENWFEDLDRVYNINNSYNPNTLVDKLLKAFGFMEMKNRIKVYCDQNRLWGCAVEISPNDIRIAIEPIESLDSLRTLFHELGHAILYDLNKEEGLFRILPASLDESMAVVFEYMAPILLLDGDDKEKIYELMTLEYTRCAISALFEFELWQEPNKAEKLCEKHYGKLGLKIGDPNIWAYDSFRSIDPVYIHNYVIGASLAEKLIGHLSKLHLNDYIAWGEWLNHNIYFDGSKRKFRDKINAIVDFI
;
A
#
# COMPACT_ATOMS: atom_id res chain seq x y z
N MET A 1 0.79 26.19 -19.47
CA MET A 1 0.34 24.78 -19.59
C MET A 1 0.36 24.08 -18.24
N LEU A 2 1.50 24.03 -17.54
CA LEU A 2 1.61 23.37 -16.22
C LEU A 2 0.54 23.81 -15.21
N LYS A 3 0.39 25.12 -14.97
CA LYS A 3 -0.61 25.67 -14.02
C LYS A 3 -2.03 25.19 -14.33
N THR A 4 -2.42 25.23 -15.61
CA THR A 4 -3.75 24.81 -16.06
C THR A 4 -3.96 23.30 -15.92
N PHE A 5 -2.92 22.49 -16.18
CA PHE A 5 -2.95 21.05 -15.90
C PHE A 5 -3.12 20.78 -14.41
N GLU A 6 -2.30 21.41 -13.56
CA GLU A 6 -2.34 21.28 -12.10
C GLU A 6 -3.74 21.58 -11.54
N GLU A 7 -4.32 22.72 -11.89
CA GLU A 7 -5.66 23.11 -11.46
C GLU A 7 -6.73 22.09 -11.88
N GLN A 8 -6.72 21.65 -13.15
CA GLN A 8 -7.72 20.71 -13.67
C GLN A 8 -7.55 19.28 -13.16
N TYR A 9 -6.31 18.86 -12.92
CA TYR A 9 -5.98 17.53 -12.44
C TYR A 9 -6.34 17.41 -10.96
N LEU A 10 -5.98 18.38 -10.12
CA LEU A 10 -6.26 18.34 -8.68
C LEU A 10 -7.75 18.29 -8.37
N VAL A 11 -8.58 19.02 -9.13
CA VAL A 11 -10.05 18.92 -8.98
C VAL A 11 -10.53 17.49 -9.16
N ARG A 12 -10.03 16.79 -10.19
CA ARG A 12 -10.41 15.41 -10.48
C ARG A 12 -9.81 14.40 -9.52
N TYR A 13 -8.57 14.63 -9.10
CA TYR A 13 -7.88 13.83 -8.12
C TYR A 13 -8.65 13.81 -6.80
N TRP A 14 -8.99 14.97 -6.24
CA TRP A 14 -9.74 15.04 -4.98
C TRP A 14 -11.17 14.50 -5.12
N GLU A 15 -11.82 14.72 -6.26
CA GLU A 15 -13.13 14.14 -6.52
C GLU A 15 -13.06 12.61 -6.61
N LEU A 16 -12.00 12.04 -7.19
CA LEU A 16 -11.77 10.61 -7.21
C LEU A 16 -11.59 10.05 -5.80
N GLN A 17 -10.72 10.66 -4.98
CA GLN A 17 -10.51 10.25 -3.58
C GLN A 17 -11.81 10.28 -2.77
N ARG A 18 -12.62 11.33 -2.96
CA ARG A 18 -13.94 11.43 -2.33
C ARG A 18 -14.89 10.35 -2.78
N GLN A 19 -15.04 10.10 -4.09
CA GLN A 19 -15.96 9.09 -4.61
C GLN A 19 -15.53 7.67 -4.21
N GLN A 20 -14.23 7.39 -4.17
CA GLN A 20 -13.70 6.13 -3.63
C GLN A 20 -14.10 5.96 -2.17
N TRP A 21 -13.85 6.96 -1.33
CA TRP A 21 -14.26 6.93 0.07
C TRP A 21 -15.77 6.69 0.20
N CYS A 22 -16.59 7.41 -0.55
CA CYS A 22 -18.04 7.24 -0.48
C CYS A 22 -18.51 5.85 -0.95
N ASN A 23 -17.87 5.26 -1.96
CA ASN A 23 -18.20 3.92 -2.44
C ASN A 23 -17.86 2.84 -1.40
N TYR A 24 -16.67 2.90 -0.80
CA TYR A 24 -16.23 1.89 0.16
C TYR A 24 -16.82 2.08 1.57
N PHE A 25 -17.04 3.34 1.97
CA PHE A 25 -17.38 3.69 3.35
C PHE A 25 -18.64 4.56 3.50
N GLU A 26 -19.41 4.84 2.45
CA GLU A 26 -20.70 5.56 2.59
C GLU A 26 -21.80 4.89 1.75
N GLU A 27 -21.61 3.63 1.36
CA GLU A 27 -22.53 2.81 0.57
C GLU A 27 -23.02 3.49 -0.72
N SER A 28 -22.22 4.43 -1.23
CA SER A 28 -22.50 5.11 -2.50
C SER A 28 -22.20 4.18 -3.67
N ARG A 29 -22.69 4.56 -4.86
CA ARG A 29 -22.53 3.79 -6.11
C ARG A 29 -22.06 4.68 -7.24
N TYR A 30 -21.04 5.49 -6.99
CA TYR A 30 -20.42 6.31 -8.01
C TYR A 30 -19.73 5.44 -9.06
N ASP A 31 -19.97 5.71 -10.34
CA ASP A 31 -19.23 5.08 -11.44
C ASP A 31 -17.88 5.79 -11.64
N LEU A 32 -16.84 5.25 -11.01
CA LEU A 32 -15.48 5.78 -11.08
C LEU A 32 -14.92 5.81 -12.51
N SER A 33 -15.51 5.05 -13.45
CA SER A 33 -15.11 5.04 -14.86
C SER A 33 -15.31 6.41 -15.54
N ILE A 34 -16.25 7.22 -15.04
CA ILE A 34 -16.50 8.57 -15.55
C ILE A 34 -15.29 9.46 -15.25
N LEU A 35 -14.88 9.52 -13.98
CA LEU A 35 -13.71 10.30 -13.56
C LEU A 35 -12.41 9.79 -14.17
N ASP A 36 -12.21 8.47 -14.23
CA ASP A 36 -11.04 7.90 -14.90
C ASP A 36 -10.96 8.36 -16.36
N LYS A 37 -12.08 8.33 -17.10
CA LYS A 37 -12.12 8.83 -18.48
C LYS A 37 -11.81 10.33 -18.57
N GLU A 38 -12.28 11.13 -17.63
CA GLU A 38 -11.95 12.55 -17.59
C GLU A 38 -10.46 12.80 -17.33
N ILE A 39 -9.87 12.09 -16.36
CA ILE A 39 -8.43 12.16 -16.07
C ILE A 39 -7.65 11.71 -17.31
N TYR A 40 -8.03 10.60 -17.94
CA TYR A 40 -7.40 10.12 -19.17
C TYR A 40 -7.43 11.14 -20.31
N ASN A 41 -8.58 11.77 -20.56
CA ASN A 41 -8.69 12.82 -21.57
C ASN A 41 -7.80 14.02 -21.24
N LEU A 42 -7.74 14.40 -19.96
CA LEU A 42 -6.86 15.48 -19.48
C LEU A 42 -5.39 15.14 -19.73
N VAL A 43 -4.92 13.97 -19.32
CA VAL A 43 -3.50 13.61 -19.51
C VAL A 43 -3.17 13.43 -20.99
N CYS A 44 -4.08 12.95 -21.82
CA CYS A 44 -3.90 12.94 -23.29
C CYS A 44 -3.75 14.35 -23.87
N LEU A 45 -4.47 15.33 -23.33
CA LEU A 45 -4.37 16.72 -23.78
C LEU A 45 -3.00 17.33 -23.48
N TYR A 46 -2.37 16.94 -22.36
CA TYR A 46 -1.10 17.51 -21.89
C TYR A 46 0.14 16.63 -22.14
N LYS A 47 -0.06 15.38 -22.58
CA LYS A 47 1.02 14.43 -22.91
C LYS A 47 2.03 15.08 -23.86
N ASP A 48 3.31 15.01 -23.49
CA ASP A 48 4.46 15.55 -24.23
C ASP A 48 4.42 17.09 -24.45
N LYS A 49 3.54 17.83 -23.74
CA LYS A 49 3.42 19.30 -23.85
C LYS A 49 3.97 20.07 -22.66
N ILE A 50 4.20 19.41 -21.53
CA ILE A 50 4.76 20.04 -20.33
C ILE A 50 6.27 19.85 -20.36
N GLU A 51 7.01 20.90 -20.71
CA GLU A 51 8.47 20.91 -20.59
C GLU A 51 8.91 20.74 -19.13
N ILE A 52 9.96 19.96 -18.90
CA ILE A 52 10.53 19.73 -17.58
C ILE A 52 11.64 20.76 -17.36
N PHE A 53 11.40 21.69 -16.43
CA PHE A 53 12.36 22.72 -16.05
C PHE A 53 12.54 22.85 -14.53
N ASP A 54 11.68 22.17 -13.75
CA ASP A 54 11.72 22.14 -12.30
C ASP A 54 11.10 20.84 -11.76
N ARG A 55 11.07 20.68 -10.43
CA ARG A 55 10.46 19.50 -9.79
C ARG A 55 8.96 19.39 -10.08
N LYS A 56 8.23 20.50 -10.08
CA LYS A 56 6.77 20.48 -10.25
C LYS A 56 6.37 19.98 -11.65
N SER A 57 7.04 20.49 -12.68
CA SER A 57 6.90 20.03 -14.06
C SER A 57 7.35 18.56 -14.23
N GLN A 58 8.36 18.12 -13.48
CA GLN A 58 8.73 16.70 -13.42
C GLN A 58 7.60 15.84 -12.84
N ILE A 59 7.03 16.19 -11.68
CA ILE A 59 5.92 15.46 -11.06
C ILE A 59 4.71 15.41 -11.99
N ALA A 60 4.36 16.55 -12.62
CA ALA A 60 3.28 16.58 -13.60
C ALA A 60 3.49 15.56 -14.72
N ASN A 61 4.72 15.46 -15.25
CA ASN A 61 5.06 14.46 -16.26
C ASN A 61 4.97 13.03 -15.75
N LEU A 62 5.42 12.74 -14.53
CA LEU A 62 5.32 11.40 -13.93
C LEU A 62 3.84 10.98 -13.78
N LEU A 63 3.00 11.87 -13.24
CA LEU A 63 1.55 11.66 -13.12
C LEU A 63 0.91 11.43 -14.49
N ILE A 64 1.17 12.29 -15.48
CA ILE A 64 0.64 12.15 -16.84
C ILE A 64 0.97 10.77 -17.42
N LYS A 65 2.22 10.31 -17.28
CA LYS A 65 2.65 9.03 -17.84
C LYS A 65 1.97 7.84 -17.16
N ARG A 66 1.84 7.86 -15.83
CA ARG A 66 1.17 6.80 -15.07
C ARG A 66 -0.32 6.74 -15.41
N GLU A 67 -0.99 7.88 -15.31
CA GLU A 67 -2.44 8.00 -15.49
C GLU A 67 -2.87 7.75 -16.94
N PHE A 68 -2.00 8.02 -17.92
CA PHE A 68 -2.25 7.67 -19.32
C PHE A 68 -2.49 6.16 -19.50
N VAL A 69 -1.84 5.32 -18.70
CA VAL A 69 -2.04 3.87 -18.72
C VAL A 69 -3.19 3.48 -17.79
N ASP A 70 -3.14 3.86 -16.52
CA ASP A 70 -4.07 3.34 -15.51
C ASP A 70 -5.50 3.88 -15.63
N LYS A 71 -5.68 5.04 -16.26
CA LYS A 71 -7.00 5.65 -16.51
C LYS A 71 -7.50 5.39 -17.93
N ASN A 72 -6.74 4.66 -18.74
CA ASN A 72 -7.19 4.27 -20.06
C ASN A 72 -8.58 3.60 -19.97
N PRO A 73 -9.57 3.99 -20.78
CA PRO A 73 -10.93 3.46 -20.67
C PRO A 73 -11.04 1.93 -20.73
N HIS A 74 -10.14 1.26 -21.45
CA HIS A 74 -10.10 -0.21 -21.49
C HIS A 74 -9.57 -0.81 -20.20
N VAL A 75 -8.53 -0.19 -19.61
CA VAL A 75 -7.95 -0.57 -18.32
C VAL A 75 -8.98 -0.35 -17.21
N SER A 76 -9.52 0.87 -17.06
CA SER A 76 -10.50 1.20 -16.02
C SER A 76 -11.75 0.32 -16.07
N LYS A 77 -12.30 0.07 -17.26
CA LYS A 77 -13.48 -0.79 -17.42
C LYS A 77 -13.22 -2.21 -16.93
N LEU A 78 -12.05 -2.77 -17.25
CA LEU A 78 -11.70 -4.13 -16.87
C LEU A 78 -11.32 -4.21 -15.38
N ARG A 79 -10.57 -3.23 -14.86
CA ARG A 79 -10.27 -3.10 -13.42
C ARG A 79 -11.56 -3.04 -12.59
N ASN A 80 -12.48 -2.14 -12.94
CA ASN A 80 -13.75 -1.98 -12.21
C ASN A 80 -14.65 -3.23 -12.30
N ARG A 81 -14.56 -3.98 -13.42
CA ARG A 81 -15.22 -5.29 -13.55
C ARG A 81 -14.61 -6.30 -12.58
N ILE A 82 -13.29 -6.37 -12.48
CA ILE A 82 -12.57 -7.29 -11.58
C ILE A 82 -12.85 -6.95 -10.12
N ASP A 83 -12.83 -5.67 -9.77
CA ASP A 83 -13.07 -5.16 -8.40
C ASP A 83 -14.48 -5.51 -7.90
N ASN A 84 -15.48 -5.49 -8.79
CA ASN A 84 -16.82 -5.91 -8.46
C ASN A 84 -16.97 -7.44 -8.52
N LEU A 85 -16.71 -8.09 -7.38
CA LEU A 85 -16.75 -9.55 -7.20
C LEU A 85 -18.10 -10.19 -7.60
N GLU A 86 -19.22 -9.46 -7.58
CA GLU A 86 -20.51 -9.99 -8.04
C GLU A 86 -20.50 -10.44 -9.50
N ASN A 87 -19.60 -9.86 -10.32
CA ASN A 87 -19.39 -10.28 -11.71
C ASN A 87 -18.92 -11.74 -11.85
N TYR A 88 -18.36 -12.33 -10.79
CA TYR A 88 -17.81 -13.69 -10.78
C TYR A 88 -18.53 -14.62 -9.79
N ASN A 89 -19.40 -14.11 -8.92
CA ASN A 89 -20.04 -14.88 -7.84
C ASN A 89 -21.36 -15.59 -8.25
N LYS A 90 -22.05 -15.12 -9.31
CA LYS A 90 -23.46 -15.47 -9.63
C LYS A 90 -23.83 -16.98 -9.52
N ASP A 91 -22.94 -17.88 -9.94
CA ASP A 91 -23.19 -19.33 -9.97
C ASP A 91 -22.25 -20.13 -9.05
N ILE A 92 -21.88 -19.59 -7.89
CA ILE A 92 -21.13 -20.34 -6.87
C ILE A 92 -22.13 -20.95 -5.86
N PRO A 93 -22.16 -22.28 -5.67
CA PRO A 93 -23.00 -22.93 -4.66
C PRO A 93 -22.78 -22.37 -3.25
N ASN A 94 -23.84 -22.26 -2.45
CA ASN A 94 -23.74 -21.76 -1.07
C ASN A 94 -22.75 -22.57 -0.21
N GLU A 95 -22.73 -23.90 -0.37
CA GLU A 95 -21.76 -24.80 0.29
C GLU A 95 -20.30 -24.41 0.01
N ILE A 96 -20.02 -23.86 -1.17
CA ILE A 96 -18.67 -23.36 -1.53
C ILE A 96 -18.47 -21.95 -0.96
N ARG A 97 -19.51 -21.11 -0.90
CA ARG A 97 -19.43 -19.76 -0.33
C ARG A 97 -19.15 -19.76 1.18
N GLU A 98 -19.64 -20.78 1.88
CA GLU A 98 -19.39 -20.95 3.32
C GLU A 98 -17.94 -21.38 3.62
N ASP A 99 -17.22 -21.92 2.64
CA ASP A 99 -15.80 -22.26 2.74
C ASP A 99 -14.95 -21.17 2.06
N ASN A 100 -14.39 -20.28 2.87
CA ASN A 100 -13.64 -19.11 2.43
C ASN A 100 -12.54 -19.43 1.40
N TYR A 101 -11.76 -20.49 1.63
CA TYR A 101 -10.69 -20.87 0.71
C TYR A 101 -11.23 -21.42 -0.61
N LYS A 102 -12.22 -22.32 -0.57
CA LYS A 102 -12.84 -22.85 -1.80
C LYS A 102 -13.54 -21.74 -2.60
N TYR A 103 -14.17 -20.78 -1.91
CA TYR A 103 -14.76 -19.60 -2.52
C TYR A 103 -13.70 -18.77 -3.24
N LYS A 104 -12.65 -18.33 -2.55
CA LYS A 104 -11.54 -17.55 -3.12
C LYS A 104 -10.91 -18.27 -4.32
N LEU A 105 -10.69 -19.59 -4.22
CA LEU A 105 -10.13 -20.36 -5.33
C LEU A 105 -11.06 -20.43 -6.55
N LYS A 106 -12.37 -20.61 -6.33
CA LYS A 106 -13.36 -20.64 -7.41
C LYS A 106 -13.46 -19.29 -8.10
N MET A 107 -13.44 -18.21 -7.33
CA MET A 107 -13.39 -16.84 -7.81
C MET A 107 -12.13 -16.60 -8.63
N SER A 108 -10.96 -16.96 -8.09
CA SER A 108 -9.67 -16.82 -8.76
C SER A 108 -9.66 -17.46 -10.15
N LYS A 109 -10.15 -18.69 -10.27
CA LYS A 109 -10.25 -19.40 -11.56
C LYS A 109 -11.14 -18.68 -12.58
N ARG A 110 -12.19 -17.98 -12.12
CA ARG A 110 -13.09 -17.19 -12.98
C ARG A 110 -12.46 -15.84 -13.36
N MET A 111 -11.72 -15.22 -12.44
CA MET A 111 -11.07 -13.91 -12.63
C MET A 111 -9.80 -13.98 -13.47
N LYS A 112 -9.05 -15.10 -13.43
CA LYS A 112 -7.73 -15.27 -14.04
C LYS A 112 -7.62 -14.72 -15.46
N LYS A 113 -8.59 -15.01 -16.33
CA LYS A 113 -8.57 -14.53 -17.72
C LYS A 113 -8.62 -13.00 -17.80
N ASP A 114 -9.49 -12.39 -17.00
CA ASP A 114 -9.67 -10.94 -16.97
C ASP A 114 -8.43 -10.26 -16.35
N VAL A 115 -7.82 -10.85 -15.31
CA VAL A 115 -6.57 -10.37 -14.71
C VAL A 115 -5.42 -10.40 -15.72
N LEU A 116 -5.21 -11.53 -16.41
CA LEU A 116 -4.17 -11.64 -17.43
C LEU A 116 -4.39 -10.65 -18.60
N ASN A 117 -5.64 -10.47 -19.02
CA ASN A 117 -5.97 -9.49 -20.05
C ASN A 117 -5.71 -8.05 -19.58
N LEU A 118 -5.98 -7.74 -18.31
CA LEU A 118 -5.67 -6.43 -17.73
C LEU A 118 -4.17 -6.16 -17.70
N MET A 119 -3.37 -7.16 -17.32
CA MET A 119 -1.91 -7.08 -17.37
C MET A 119 -1.40 -6.83 -18.80
N ASP A 120 -1.90 -7.58 -19.78
CA ASP A 120 -1.50 -7.43 -21.19
C ASP A 120 -1.81 -6.03 -21.75
N ILE A 121 -2.99 -5.49 -21.46
CA ILE A 121 -3.39 -4.14 -21.87
C ILE A 121 -2.46 -3.09 -21.24
N ARG A 122 -2.22 -3.19 -19.93
CA ARG A 122 -1.33 -2.26 -19.20
C ARG A 122 0.09 -2.30 -19.74
N ASN A 123 0.63 -3.51 -19.97
CA ASN A 123 1.98 -3.68 -20.51
C ASN A 123 2.11 -3.11 -21.91
N SER A 124 1.14 -3.40 -22.78
CA SER A 124 1.09 -2.88 -24.14
C SER A 124 1.04 -1.35 -24.17
N LEU A 125 0.23 -0.73 -23.31
CA LEU A 125 0.12 0.72 -23.19
C LEU A 125 1.41 1.36 -22.64
N ALA A 126 2.06 0.74 -21.66
CA ALA A 126 3.34 1.19 -21.12
C ALA A 126 4.44 1.17 -22.19
N ILE A 127 4.54 0.08 -22.97
CA ILE A 127 5.49 -0.05 -24.08
C ILE A 127 5.22 1.02 -25.16
N ASN A 128 3.95 1.23 -25.51
CA ASN A 128 3.57 2.29 -26.46
C ASN A 128 3.87 3.71 -25.92
N ASN A 129 4.05 3.86 -24.61
CA ASN A 129 4.44 5.11 -23.96
C ASN A 129 5.97 5.23 -23.73
N GLY A 130 6.75 4.32 -24.33
CA GLY A 130 8.22 4.38 -24.33
C GLY A 130 8.92 3.71 -23.15
N TYR A 131 8.21 2.89 -22.37
CA TYR A 131 8.77 2.08 -21.29
C TYR A 131 9.09 0.66 -21.75
N ASN A 132 9.96 -0.06 -21.04
CA ASN A 132 10.28 -1.46 -21.36
C ASN A 132 9.14 -2.41 -20.98
N SER A 133 8.40 -2.08 -19.93
CA SER A 133 7.27 -2.86 -19.42
C SER A 133 6.36 -1.97 -18.55
N TYR A 134 5.24 -2.52 -18.09
CA TYR A 134 4.41 -1.84 -17.08
C TYR A 134 5.14 -1.71 -15.73
N ILE A 135 5.96 -2.67 -15.33
CA ILE A 135 6.78 -2.57 -14.10
C ILE A 135 7.72 -1.37 -14.19
N ASP A 136 8.43 -1.24 -15.31
CA ASP A 136 9.34 -0.12 -15.57
C ASP A 136 8.59 1.23 -15.49
N LEU A 137 7.39 1.31 -16.07
CA LEU A 137 6.52 2.49 -15.90
C LEU A 137 6.23 2.77 -14.43
N VAL A 138 5.78 1.78 -13.67
CA VAL A 138 5.42 1.96 -12.25
C VAL A 138 6.62 2.48 -11.46
N LEU A 139 7.72 1.73 -11.46
CA LEU A 139 8.92 2.04 -10.68
C LEU A 139 9.54 3.37 -11.09
N SER A 140 9.62 3.66 -12.40
CA SER A 140 10.11 4.95 -12.89
C SER A 140 9.24 6.12 -12.46
N THR A 141 7.92 5.96 -12.41
CA THR A 141 7.00 7.02 -11.95
C THR A 141 7.05 7.26 -10.45
N GLU A 142 7.51 6.26 -9.69
CA GLU A 142 7.82 6.38 -8.25
C GLU A 142 9.28 6.74 -7.97
N GLU A 143 10.09 6.87 -9.03
CA GLU A 143 11.53 7.17 -8.96
C GLU A 143 12.35 6.12 -8.18
N ILE A 144 11.95 4.86 -8.33
CA ILE A 144 12.57 3.69 -7.72
C ILE A 144 13.49 3.00 -8.74
N ASP A 145 14.70 2.66 -8.33
CA ASP A 145 15.60 1.81 -9.13
C ASP A 145 15.22 0.34 -8.97
N GLU A 146 14.91 -0.33 -10.09
CA GLU A 146 14.45 -1.73 -10.10
C GLU A 146 15.52 -2.69 -9.57
N GLU A 147 16.79 -2.50 -9.93
CA GLU A 147 17.87 -3.39 -9.52
C GLU A 147 18.10 -3.30 -8.00
N LYS A 148 18.17 -2.07 -7.47
CA LYS A 148 18.27 -1.83 -6.02
C LYS A 148 17.06 -2.37 -5.27
N LEU A 149 15.85 -2.22 -5.82
CA LEU A 149 14.64 -2.75 -5.20
C LEU A 149 14.68 -4.27 -5.13
N ILE A 150 15.06 -4.95 -6.21
CA ILE A 150 15.18 -6.42 -6.24
C ILE A 150 16.24 -6.88 -5.24
N GLU A 151 17.37 -6.18 -5.14
CA GLU A 151 18.41 -6.46 -4.14
C GLU A 151 17.85 -6.32 -2.72
N LEU A 152 17.14 -5.22 -2.42
CA LEU A 152 16.49 -4.96 -1.14
C LEU A 152 15.51 -6.07 -0.76
N LEU A 153 14.64 -6.48 -1.70
CA LEU A 153 13.65 -7.53 -1.47
C LEU A 153 14.31 -8.87 -1.14
N ASN A 154 15.36 -9.25 -1.88
CA ASN A 154 16.08 -10.50 -1.61
C ASN A 154 16.85 -10.44 -0.29
N ASN A 155 17.54 -9.33 0.01
CA ASN A 155 18.23 -9.13 1.28
C ASN A 155 17.26 -9.20 2.47
N TYR A 156 16.06 -8.61 2.33
CA TYR A 156 15.03 -8.70 3.37
C TYR A 156 14.57 -10.14 3.59
N LEU A 157 14.36 -10.90 2.51
CA LEU A 157 14.01 -12.32 2.59
C LEU A 157 15.11 -13.15 3.25
N ASP A 158 16.35 -13.00 2.83
CA ASP A 158 17.47 -13.77 3.37
C ASP A 158 17.63 -13.55 4.89
N LYS A 159 17.41 -12.31 5.35
CA LYS A 159 17.43 -11.96 6.77
C LYS A 159 16.28 -12.58 7.57
N ASN A 160 15.07 -12.61 7.02
CA ASN A 160 13.85 -12.88 7.81
C ASN A 160 13.20 -14.25 7.56
N LEU A 161 13.52 -14.93 6.46
CA LEU A 161 12.81 -16.14 6.04
C LEU A 161 12.89 -17.29 7.04
N HIS A 162 14.04 -17.46 7.71
CA HIS A 162 14.18 -18.48 8.75
C HIS A 162 13.23 -18.22 9.92
N LYS A 163 13.25 -16.98 10.44
CA LYS A 163 12.40 -16.56 11.55
C LYS A 163 10.91 -16.67 11.16
N ALA A 164 10.54 -16.26 9.95
CA ALA A 164 9.18 -16.41 9.45
C ALA A 164 8.73 -17.89 9.44
N LYS A 165 9.58 -18.84 9.01
CA LYS A 165 9.28 -20.28 9.06
C LYS A 165 9.09 -20.79 10.48
N GLU A 166 9.90 -20.33 11.44
CA GLU A 166 9.76 -20.70 12.84
C GLU A 166 8.44 -20.19 13.42
N ILE A 167 8.06 -18.95 13.12
CA ILE A 167 6.79 -18.34 13.53
C ILE A 167 5.61 -19.09 12.90
N ILE A 168 5.66 -19.38 11.60
CA ILE A 168 4.65 -20.18 10.89
C ILE A 168 4.42 -21.52 11.59
N LYS A 169 5.50 -22.22 11.94
CA LYS A 169 5.42 -23.50 12.65
C LYS A 169 4.87 -23.34 14.07
N LYS A 170 5.27 -22.27 14.78
CA LYS A 170 4.84 -21.96 16.15
C LYS A 170 3.33 -21.78 16.25
N TYR A 171 2.73 -21.08 15.28
CA TYR A 171 1.28 -20.77 15.28
C TYR A 171 0.46 -21.64 14.33
N ASN A 172 1.07 -22.63 13.68
CA ASN A 172 0.43 -23.50 12.69
C ASN A 172 -0.29 -22.69 11.58
N ILE A 173 0.41 -21.69 11.05
CA ILE A 173 -0.09 -20.84 9.96
C ILE A 173 -0.14 -21.66 8.68
N THR A 174 -1.20 -21.49 7.93
CA THR A 174 -1.47 -22.13 6.65
C THR A 174 -1.54 -21.10 5.55
N PHE A 175 -1.22 -21.51 4.31
CA PHE A 175 -1.36 -20.62 3.17
C PHE A 175 -2.83 -20.26 2.89
N GLU A 176 -3.73 -21.22 3.09
CA GLU A 176 -5.16 -21.09 2.77
C GLU A 176 -5.89 -20.10 3.68
N ASN A 177 -5.45 -19.97 4.94
CA ASN A 177 -6.07 -19.11 5.95
C ASN A 177 -5.08 -18.06 6.47
N TRP A 178 -4.12 -17.62 5.65
CA TRP A 178 -3.00 -16.78 6.10
C TRP A 178 -3.44 -15.62 7.00
N PHE A 179 -4.39 -14.79 6.54
CA PHE A 179 -4.84 -13.61 7.28
C PHE A 179 -5.64 -13.99 8.52
N GLU A 180 -6.55 -14.96 8.42
CA GLU A 180 -7.32 -15.46 9.55
C GLU A 180 -6.41 -16.13 10.60
N ASP A 181 -5.25 -16.65 10.19
CA ASP A 181 -4.23 -17.25 11.07
C ASP A 181 -3.38 -16.15 11.74
N LEU A 182 -3.10 -15.04 11.06
CA LEU A 182 -2.44 -13.86 11.64
C LEU A 182 -3.26 -13.27 12.80
N ASP A 183 -4.56 -13.11 12.61
CA ASP A 183 -5.46 -12.61 13.66
C ASP A 183 -5.41 -13.48 14.94
N ARG A 184 -5.14 -14.79 14.79
CA ARG A 184 -5.07 -15.74 15.91
C ARG A 184 -3.71 -15.84 16.58
N VAL A 185 -2.66 -15.20 16.04
CA VAL A 185 -1.32 -15.18 16.65
C VAL A 185 -1.39 -14.65 18.08
N TYR A 186 -2.32 -13.73 18.35
CA TYR A 186 -2.63 -13.28 19.70
C TYR A 186 -3.99 -12.59 19.77
N ASN A 187 -4.93 -13.20 20.49
CA ASN A 187 -6.20 -12.56 20.83
C ASN A 187 -6.00 -11.62 22.01
N ILE A 188 -6.40 -10.37 21.83
CA ILE A 188 -6.19 -9.36 22.87
C ILE A 188 -7.27 -9.52 23.94
N ASN A 189 -6.86 -9.80 25.18
CA ASN A 189 -7.79 -9.91 26.32
C ASN A 189 -8.28 -8.54 26.85
N ASN A 190 -7.58 -7.46 26.51
CA ASN A 190 -7.91 -6.09 26.88
C ASN A 190 -8.42 -5.32 25.66
N SER A 191 -9.50 -4.54 25.82
CA SER A 191 -9.94 -3.67 24.72
C SER A 191 -9.00 -2.47 24.57
N TYR A 192 -8.21 -2.45 23.50
CA TYR A 192 -7.52 -1.25 23.08
C TYR A 192 -8.55 -0.24 22.57
N ASN A 193 -8.55 0.97 23.12
CA ASN A 193 -9.38 2.05 22.59
C ASN A 193 -8.60 2.79 21.49
N PRO A 194 -9.06 2.78 20.22
CA PRO A 194 -8.35 3.39 19.10
C PRO A 194 -8.02 4.87 19.35
N ASN A 195 -9.00 5.65 19.81
CA ASN A 195 -8.83 7.09 20.04
C ASN A 195 -7.78 7.36 21.14
N THR A 196 -7.78 6.56 22.21
CA THR A 196 -6.76 6.68 23.27
C THR A 196 -5.36 6.35 22.76
N LEU A 197 -5.21 5.36 21.89
CA LEU A 197 -3.91 5.00 21.30
C LEU A 197 -3.41 6.08 20.35
N VAL A 198 -4.29 6.59 19.48
CA VAL A 198 -4.01 7.73 18.59
C VAL A 198 -3.53 8.93 19.41
N ASP A 199 -4.28 9.30 20.45
CA ASP A 199 -3.91 10.41 21.35
C ASP A 199 -2.53 10.22 21.99
N LYS A 200 -2.23 9.01 22.47
CA LYS A 200 -0.93 8.70 23.08
C LYS A 200 0.19 8.81 22.06
N LEU A 201 0.01 8.30 20.85
CA LEU A 201 1.04 8.33 19.80
C LEU A 201 1.30 9.76 19.33
N LEU A 202 0.23 10.51 19.02
CA LEU A 202 0.35 11.92 18.65
C LEU A 202 1.01 12.73 19.76
N LYS A 203 0.69 12.48 21.02
CA LYS A 203 1.35 13.13 22.16
C LYS A 203 2.83 12.81 22.25
N ALA A 204 3.20 11.54 22.08
CA ALA A 204 4.58 11.09 22.18
C ALA A 204 5.49 11.77 21.15
N PHE A 205 4.99 11.99 19.93
CA PHE A 205 5.72 12.64 18.85
C PHE A 205 5.54 14.16 18.75
N GLY A 206 4.80 14.79 19.67
CA GLY A 206 4.59 16.24 19.64
C GLY A 206 3.55 16.72 18.62
N PHE A 207 2.66 15.84 18.17
CA PHE A 207 1.68 16.04 17.09
C PHE A 207 0.24 16.27 17.58
N MET A 208 0.04 16.69 18.83
CA MET A 208 -1.30 16.80 19.44
C MET A 208 -2.25 17.76 18.73
N GLU A 209 -1.73 18.78 18.06
CA GLU A 209 -2.51 19.74 17.27
C GLU A 209 -3.29 19.07 16.12
N MET A 210 -2.89 17.87 15.70
CA MET A 210 -3.47 17.11 14.61
C MET A 210 -4.74 16.35 14.99
N LYS A 211 -4.95 16.12 16.30
CA LYS A 211 -6.02 15.26 16.82
C LYS A 211 -7.41 15.58 16.23
N ASN A 212 -7.74 16.87 16.11
CA ASN A 212 -9.06 17.30 15.64
C ASN A 212 -9.19 17.32 14.11
N ARG A 213 -8.09 17.09 13.38
CA ARG A 213 -8.05 17.07 11.90
C ARG A 213 -8.13 15.66 11.33
N ILE A 214 -7.75 14.66 12.13
CA ILE A 214 -7.85 13.23 11.78
C ILE A 214 -9.17 12.68 12.33
N LYS A 215 -10.03 12.16 11.46
CA LYS A 215 -11.29 11.52 11.85
C LYS A 215 -11.14 10.00 11.77
N VAL A 216 -11.34 9.31 12.89
CA VAL A 216 -11.26 7.85 12.96
C VAL A 216 -12.67 7.26 12.97
N TYR A 217 -12.95 6.38 12.02
CA TYR A 217 -14.19 5.64 11.86
C TYR A 217 -13.91 4.16 12.18
N CYS A 218 -14.68 3.59 13.11
CA CYS A 218 -14.61 2.18 13.48
C CYS A 218 -15.92 1.52 13.10
N ASP A 219 -15.91 0.58 12.16
CA ASP A 219 -17.12 -0.11 11.67
C ASP A 219 -16.86 -1.61 11.51
N GLN A 220 -17.78 -2.43 12.00
CA GLN A 220 -17.73 -3.89 11.93
C GLN A 220 -18.09 -4.46 10.55
N ASN A 221 -18.78 -3.68 9.72
CA ASN A 221 -19.32 -4.16 8.44
C ASN A 221 -18.49 -3.73 7.23
N ARG A 222 -17.35 -3.07 7.44
CA ARG A 222 -16.57 -2.45 6.37
C ARG A 222 -15.20 -3.07 6.27
N LEU A 223 -14.77 -3.20 5.03
CA LEU A 223 -13.56 -3.90 4.67
C LEU A 223 -12.32 -3.04 4.96
N TRP A 224 -11.41 -3.59 5.78
CA TRP A 224 -9.97 -3.33 5.78
C TRP A 224 -9.56 -1.92 6.28
N GLY A 225 -8.31 -1.78 6.72
CA GLY A 225 -7.73 -0.49 7.11
C GLY A 225 -7.58 0.43 5.89
N CYS A 226 -7.93 1.70 6.04
CA CYS A 226 -7.65 2.73 5.03
C CYS A 226 -7.55 4.13 5.64
N ALA A 227 -6.52 4.87 5.26
CA ALA A 227 -6.38 6.29 5.49
C ALA A 227 -6.42 7.06 4.17
N VAL A 228 -7.20 8.13 4.13
CA VAL A 228 -7.31 8.98 2.94
C VAL A 228 -7.38 10.45 3.33
N GLU A 229 -6.76 11.29 2.50
CA GLU A 229 -7.05 12.71 2.42
C GLU A 229 -8.07 12.94 1.29
N ILE A 230 -9.35 13.18 1.62
CA ILE A 230 -10.38 13.37 0.58
C ILE A 230 -10.40 14.80 0.02
N SER A 231 -9.75 15.72 0.71
CA SER A 231 -9.48 17.09 0.31
C SER A 231 -8.46 17.68 1.29
N PRO A 232 -7.74 18.76 0.92
CA PRO A 232 -6.80 19.41 1.84
C PRO A 232 -7.41 19.67 3.22
N ASN A 233 -6.82 19.06 4.26
CA ASN A 233 -7.26 19.13 5.67
C ASN A 233 -8.52 18.31 6.05
N ASP A 234 -9.04 17.42 5.20
CA ASP A 234 -10.05 16.41 5.58
C ASP A 234 -9.43 15.01 5.48
N ILE A 235 -8.82 14.58 6.59
CA ILE A 235 -8.12 13.31 6.72
C ILE A 235 -8.99 12.34 7.51
N ARG A 236 -9.17 11.14 6.95
CA ARG A 236 -10.03 10.11 7.52
C ARG A 236 -9.29 8.79 7.60
N ILE A 237 -9.54 8.06 8.68
CA ILE A 237 -9.09 6.68 8.89
C ILE A 237 -10.34 5.84 9.07
N ALA A 238 -10.45 4.74 8.32
CA ALA A 238 -11.42 3.68 8.56
C ALA A 238 -10.64 2.44 9.03
N ILE A 239 -11.09 1.83 10.12
CA ILE A 239 -10.54 0.57 10.65
C ILE A 239 -11.68 -0.32 11.15
N GLU A 240 -11.41 -1.62 11.16
CA GLU A 240 -12.21 -2.59 11.89
C GLU A 240 -11.97 -2.47 13.41
N PRO A 241 -12.87 -2.98 14.27
CA PRO A 241 -12.62 -3.04 15.70
C PRO A 241 -11.32 -3.78 16.02
N ILE A 242 -10.60 -3.30 17.03
CA ILE A 242 -9.34 -3.90 17.46
C ILE A 242 -9.63 -5.15 18.30
N GLU A 243 -9.70 -6.29 17.62
CA GLU A 243 -9.95 -7.62 18.21
C GLU A 243 -8.68 -8.49 18.25
N SER A 244 -7.64 -8.10 17.53
CA SER A 244 -6.37 -8.81 17.35
C SER A 244 -5.19 -7.84 17.34
N LEU A 245 -3.96 -8.35 17.57
CA LEU A 245 -2.77 -7.50 17.39
C LEU A 245 -2.56 -7.09 15.93
N ASP A 246 -3.12 -7.83 14.97
CA ASP A 246 -3.05 -7.45 13.56
C ASP A 246 -3.97 -6.26 13.25
N SER A 247 -5.20 -6.25 13.75
CA SER A 247 -6.08 -5.07 13.67
C SER A 247 -5.53 -3.85 14.42
N LEU A 248 -4.80 -4.07 15.52
CA LEU A 248 -4.04 -3.01 16.20
C LEU A 248 -2.89 -2.47 15.33
N ARG A 249 -2.15 -3.35 14.67
CA ARG A 249 -1.08 -3.00 13.72
C ARG A 249 -1.64 -2.17 12.56
N THR A 250 -2.79 -2.57 12.01
CA THR A 250 -3.52 -1.82 10.98
C THR A 250 -3.86 -0.41 11.43
N LEU A 251 -4.33 -0.19 12.66
CA LEU A 251 -4.52 1.17 13.19
C LEU A 251 -3.23 2.00 13.14
N PHE A 252 -2.09 1.42 13.54
CA PHE A 252 -0.81 2.14 13.51
C PHE A 252 -0.35 2.47 12.09
N HIS A 253 -0.60 1.56 11.14
CA HIS A 253 -0.35 1.78 9.73
C HIS A 253 -1.16 2.98 9.20
N GLU A 254 -2.48 2.95 9.36
CA GLU A 254 -3.37 4.03 8.88
C GLU A 254 -3.09 5.37 9.57
N LEU A 255 -2.71 5.34 10.84
CA LEU A 255 -2.30 6.54 11.55
C LEU A 255 -1.00 7.13 10.98
N GLY A 256 -0.08 6.30 10.49
CA GLY A 256 1.13 6.76 9.83
C GLY A 256 0.86 7.54 8.53
N HIS A 257 -0.05 7.02 7.69
CA HIS A 257 -0.58 7.76 6.53
C HIS A 257 -1.21 9.09 6.93
N ALA A 258 -2.13 9.06 7.90
CA ALA A 258 -2.81 10.28 8.35
C ALA A 258 -1.85 11.33 8.92
N ILE A 259 -0.79 10.90 9.61
CA ILE A 259 0.25 11.80 10.11
C ILE A 259 0.99 12.45 8.95
N LEU A 260 1.38 11.67 7.94
CA LEU A 260 2.06 12.16 6.75
C LEU A 260 1.19 13.18 5.98
N TYR A 261 -0.09 12.90 5.77
CA TYR A 261 -1.01 13.81 5.06
C TYR A 261 -1.17 15.16 5.76
N ASP A 262 -1.27 15.17 7.09
CA ASP A 262 -1.47 16.40 7.87
C ASP A 262 -0.19 17.24 7.97
N LEU A 263 0.95 16.58 8.16
CA LEU A 263 2.24 17.25 8.30
C LEU A 263 2.80 17.74 6.96
N ASN A 264 2.35 17.18 5.84
CA ASN A 264 2.61 17.75 4.53
C ASN A 264 1.97 19.15 4.39
N LYS A 265 2.81 20.20 4.44
CA LYS A 265 2.36 21.60 4.33
C LYS A 265 2.36 22.11 2.89
N GLU A 266 2.61 21.23 1.93
CA GLU A 266 2.60 21.60 0.53
C GLU A 266 1.20 21.68 -0.07
N GLU A 267 1.14 22.46 -1.14
CA GLU A 267 -0.04 22.65 -1.97
C GLU A 267 0.21 22.14 -3.40
N GLY A 268 -0.88 22.01 -4.13
CA GLY A 268 -0.82 21.67 -5.54
C GLY A 268 -0.28 20.26 -5.79
N LEU A 269 0.50 20.08 -6.87
CA LEU A 269 1.09 18.77 -7.21
C LEU A 269 2.07 18.23 -6.15
N PHE A 270 2.64 19.09 -5.30
CA PHE A 270 3.53 18.65 -4.23
C PHE A 270 2.78 17.98 -3.07
N ARG A 271 1.45 18.16 -3.00
CA ARG A 271 0.61 17.48 -2.02
C ARG A 271 0.33 16.02 -2.37
N ILE A 272 0.39 15.67 -3.66
CA ILE A 272 0.22 14.28 -4.12
C ILE A 272 1.52 13.52 -3.85
N LEU A 273 1.42 12.47 -3.05
CA LEU A 273 2.55 11.67 -2.59
C LEU A 273 2.74 10.44 -3.48
N PRO A 274 3.97 10.03 -3.81
CA PRO A 274 4.20 8.72 -4.41
C PRO A 274 3.90 7.62 -3.39
N ALA A 275 3.35 6.50 -3.85
CA ALA A 275 2.98 5.37 -3.00
C ALA A 275 4.15 4.86 -2.14
N SER A 276 5.35 4.81 -2.71
CA SER A 276 6.57 4.48 -1.96
C SER A 276 6.83 5.34 -0.73
N LEU A 277 6.62 6.66 -0.79
CA LEU A 277 6.76 7.51 0.40
C LEU A 277 5.60 7.24 1.37
N ASP A 278 4.38 7.17 0.85
CA ASP A 278 3.16 7.05 1.63
C ASP A 278 3.14 5.78 2.49
N GLU A 279 3.23 4.62 1.83
CA GLU A 279 3.27 3.30 2.45
C GLU A 279 4.49 3.09 3.34
N SER A 280 5.67 3.56 2.91
CA SER A 280 6.88 3.37 3.71
C SER A 280 6.75 4.05 5.06
N MET A 281 6.16 5.25 5.10
CA MET A 281 5.99 5.99 6.35
C MET A 281 4.84 5.43 7.20
N ALA A 282 3.80 4.86 6.59
CA ALA A 282 2.79 4.10 7.31
C ALA A 282 3.41 2.90 8.05
N VAL A 283 4.24 2.11 7.35
CA VAL A 283 4.99 1.00 7.95
C VAL A 283 5.99 1.46 9.01
N VAL A 284 6.66 2.61 8.84
CA VAL A 284 7.53 3.15 9.90
C VAL A 284 6.76 3.34 11.21
N PHE A 285 5.51 3.81 11.15
CA PHE A 285 4.67 3.94 12.34
C PHE A 285 4.19 2.60 12.90
N GLU A 286 4.00 1.57 12.06
CA GLU A 286 3.78 0.20 12.55
C GLU A 286 4.92 -0.25 13.48
N TYR A 287 6.19 0.08 13.17
CA TYR A 287 7.33 -0.29 14.02
C TYR A 287 7.53 0.63 15.23
N MET A 288 7.27 1.93 15.08
CA MET A 288 7.49 2.91 16.14
C MET A 288 6.41 2.86 17.23
N ALA A 289 5.14 2.64 16.89
CA ALA A 289 4.05 2.64 17.86
C ALA A 289 4.21 1.55 18.96
N PRO A 290 4.59 0.30 18.66
CA PRO A 290 4.89 -0.72 19.66
C PRO A 290 6.05 -0.39 20.60
N ILE A 291 6.99 0.45 20.17
CA ILE A 291 8.08 0.91 21.05
C ILE A 291 7.51 1.72 22.22
N LEU A 292 6.47 2.48 21.94
CA LEU A 292 5.90 3.50 22.83
C LEU A 292 4.69 3.00 23.63
N LEU A 293 3.89 2.14 23.01
CA LEU A 293 2.53 1.85 23.48
C LEU A 293 2.35 0.42 24.00
N LEU A 294 3.28 -0.49 23.68
CA LEU A 294 3.17 -1.91 23.99
C LEU A 294 4.36 -2.38 24.83
N ASP A 295 4.10 -3.34 25.71
CA ASP A 295 5.08 -3.96 26.60
C ASP A 295 4.92 -5.49 26.58
N GLY A 296 5.95 -6.20 27.04
CA GLY A 296 5.91 -7.65 27.23
C GLY A 296 5.55 -8.42 25.96
N ASP A 297 4.63 -9.38 26.11
CA ASP A 297 4.25 -10.31 25.06
C ASP A 297 3.62 -9.60 23.85
N ASP A 298 2.73 -8.62 24.06
CA ASP A 298 2.06 -7.91 22.96
C ASP A 298 3.07 -7.29 21.98
N LYS A 299 4.14 -6.70 22.51
CA LYS A 299 5.23 -6.13 21.72
C LYS A 299 6.02 -7.19 20.97
N GLU A 300 6.31 -8.34 21.59
CA GLU A 300 6.98 -9.45 20.90
C GLU A 300 6.10 -9.95 19.74
N LYS A 301 4.82 -10.20 19.99
CA LYS A 301 3.87 -10.78 19.02
C LYS A 301 3.63 -9.86 17.84
N ILE A 302 3.53 -8.55 18.04
CA ILE A 302 3.33 -7.64 16.92
C ILE A 302 4.57 -7.61 16.00
N TYR A 303 5.78 -7.75 16.54
CA TYR A 303 6.98 -7.90 15.70
C TYR A 303 7.08 -9.27 15.02
N GLU A 304 6.51 -10.34 15.60
CA GLU A 304 6.34 -11.62 14.91
C GLU A 304 5.38 -11.47 13.71
N LEU A 305 4.24 -10.78 13.89
CA LEU A 305 3.29 -10.47 12.82
C LEU A 305 3.95 -9.67 11.68
N MET A 306 4.67 -8.60 11.99
CA MET A 306 5.43 -7.82 11.00
C MET A 306 6.47 -8.67 10.27
N THR A 307 7.17 -9.56 10.99
CA THR A 307 8.14 -10.48 10.37
C THR A 307 7.45 -11.35 9.32
N LEU A 308 6.27 -11.91 9.63
CA LEU A 308 5.49 -12.73 8.71
C LEU A 308 5.02 -11.91 7.51
N GLU A 309 4.37 -10.77 7.76
CA GLU A 309 3.69 -10.01 6.73
C GLU A 309 4.68 -9.42 5.72
N TYR A 310 5.76 -8.78 6.17
CA TYR A 310 6.70 -8.19 5.23
C TYR A 310 7.57 -9.23 4.52
N THR A 311 7.76 -10.42 5.12
CA THR A 311 8.37 -11.55 4.39
C THR A 311 7.44 -12.02 3.27
N ARG A 312 6.12 -12.10 3.53
CA ARG A 312 5.11 -12.40 2.50
C ARG A 312 5.10 -11.30 1.43
N CYS A 313 5.13 -10.02 1.79
CA CYS A 313 5.17 -8.91 0.84
C CYS A 313 6.40 -8.98 -0.08
N ALA A 314 7.59 -9.28 0.46
CA ALA A 314 8.79 -9.44 -0.36
C ALA A 314 8.70 -10.63 -1.32
N ILE A 315 8.14 -11.76 -0.88
CA ILE A 315 7.84 -12.92 -1.76
C ILE A 315 6.84 -12.52 -2.84
N SER A 316 5.77 -11.83 -2.45
CA SER A 316 4.67 -11.38 -3.31
C SER A 316 5.15 -10.43 -4.41
N ALA A 317 6.01 -9.47 -4.07
CA ALA A 317 6.63 -8.54 -5.01
C ALA A 317 7.53 -9.26 -6.02
N LEU A 318 8.44 -10.13 -5.55
CA LEU A 318 9.32 -10.90 -6.44
C LEU A 318 8.53 -11.85 -7.36
N PHE A 319 7.46 -12.45 -6.84
CA PHE A 319 6.53 -13.24 -7.65
C PHE A 319 5.88 -12.39 -8.73
N GLU A 320 5.38 -11.21 -8.37
CA GLU A 320 4.74 -10.30 -9.32
C GLU A 320 5.70 -9.88 -10.43
N PHE A 321 6.95 -9.54 -10.09
CA PHE A 321 7.93 -9.12 -11.09
C PHE A 321 8.18 -10.21 -12.15
N GLU A 322 8.35 -11.46 -11.73
CA GLU A 322 8.46 -12.59 -12.66
C GLU A 322 7.14 -12.89 -13.39
N LEU A 323 5.99 -12.70 -12.74
CA LEU A 323 4.67 -12.92 -13.31
C LEU A 323 4.39 -12.02 -14.52
N TRP A 324 4.80 -10.75 -14.46
CA TRP A 324 4.67 -9.82 -15.59
C TRP A 324 5.53 -10.23 -16.80
N GLN A 325 6.66 -10.88 -16.56
CA GLN A 325 7.55 -11.35 -17.63
C GLN A 325 7.09 -12.69 -18.22
N GLU A 326 6.60 -13.61 -17.38
CA GLU A 326 6.21 -14.96 -17.78
C GLU A 326 4.78 -15.32 -17.31
N PRO A 327 3.73 -14.60 -17.77
CA PRO A 327 2.36 -14.80 -17.28
C PRO A 327 1.80 -16.20 -17.56
N ASN A 328 2.33 -16.89 -18.59
CA ASN A 328 1.99 -18.28 -18.90
C ASN A 328 2.54 -19.30 -17.89
N LYS A 329 3.45 -18.89 -16.99
CA LYS A 329 4.01 -19.72 -15.92
C LYS A 329 3.48 -19.34 -14.53
N ALA A 330 2.41 -18.54 -14.45
CA ALA A 330 1.89 -17.97 -13.20
C ALA A 330 1.78 -18.98 -12.04
N GLU A 331 1.21 -20.15 -12.29
CA GLU A 331 1.06 -21.19 -11.24
C GLU A 331 2.41 -21.71 -10.74
N LYS A 332 3.35 -21.99 -11.66
CA LYS A 332 4.69 -22.47 -11.32
C LYS A 332 5.48 -21.41 -10.56
N LEU A 333 5.30 -20.13 -10.92
CA LEU A 333 5.90 -19.01 -10.22
C LEU A 333 5.30 -18.83 -8.82
N CYS A 334 3.98 -18.98 -8.67
CA CYS A 334 3.30 -18.95 -7.37
C CYS A 334 3.89 -20.02 -6.42
N GLU A 335 4.02 -21.26 -6.90
CA GLU A 335 4.64 -22.36 -6.14
C GLU A 335 6.11 -22.08 -5.81
N LYS A 336 6.90 -21.60 -6.79
CA LYS A 336 8.32 -21.27 -6.61
C LYS A 336 8.52 -20.22 -5.50
N HIS A 337 7.73 -19.16 -5.52
CA HIS A 337 7.91 -18.02 -4.63
C HIS A 337 7.30 -18.27 -3.26
N TYR A 338 6.03 -18.63 -3.17
CA TYR A 338 5.37 -18.85 -1.88
C TYR A 338 5.82 -20.14 -1.20
N GLY A 339 6.28 -21.15 -1.97
CA GLY A 339 6.91 -22.34 -1.42
C GLY A 339 8.16 -22.06 -0.58
N LYS A 340 8.80 -20.88 -0.74
CA LYS A 340 9.91 -20.44 0.11
C LYS A 340 9.53 -20.40 1.59
N LEU A 341 8.27 -20.14 1.93
CA LEU A 341 7.75 -20.12 3.32
C LEU A 341 7.69 -21.51 3.96
N GLY A 342 7.96 -22.59 3.22
CA GLY A 342 7.80 -23.97 3.71
C GLY A 342 6.34 -24.39 3.86
N LEU A 343 5.42 -23.65 3.25
CA LEU A 343 3.98 -23.91 3.27
C LEU A 343 3.55 -24.75 2.06
N LYS A 344 2.49 -25.55 2.26
CA LYS A 344 1.76 -26.17 1.15
C LYS A 344 0.79 -25.13 0.57
N ILE A 345 1.00 -24.76 -0.69
CA ILE A 345 0.24 -23.69 -1.38
C ILE A 345 -1.19 -24.11 -1.75
N GLY A 346 -1.45 -25.42 -1.84
CA GLY A 346 -2.75 -25.90 -2.31
C GLY A 346 -2.87 -25.75 -3.83
N ASP A 347 -3.93 -25.08 -4.30
CA ASP A 347 -4.11 -24.82 -5.73
C ASP A 347 -3.51 -23.45 -6.10
N PRO A 348 -2.44 -23.40 -6.91
CA PRO A 348 -1.70 -22.18 -7.16
C PRO A 348 -2.49 -21.15 -7.97
N ASN A 349 -3.65 -21.49 -8.56
CA ASN A 349 -4.47 -20.50 -9.26
C ASN A 349 -4.97 -19.38 -8.36
N ILE A 350 -4.91 -19.52 -7.03
CA ILE A 350 -5.33 -18.52 -6.04
C ILE A 350 -4.70 -17.14 -6.21
N TRP A 351 -3.54 -17.05 -6.88
CA TRP A 351 -2.84 -15.78 -7.12
C TRP A 351 -3.71 -14.72 -7.82
N ALA A 352 -4.64 -15.13 -8.68
CA ALA A 352 -5.46 -14.20 -9.46
C ALA A 352 -6.63 -13.58 -8.65
N TYR A 353 -6.83 -14.00 -7.40
CA TYR A 353 -7.79 -13.39 -6.48
C TYR A 353 -7.18 -12.22 -5.71
N ASP A 354 -5.85 -12.12 -5.63
CA ASP A 354 -5.17 -11.04 -4.93
C ASP A 354 -5.43 -9.70 -5.63
N SER A 355 -6.13 -8.80 -4.94
CA SER A 355 -6.53 -7.49 -5.47
C SER A 355 -5.31 -6.65 -5.86
N PHE A 356 -4.16 -6.83 -5.21
CA PHE A 356 -2.90 -6.18 -5.60
C PHE A 356 -2.43 -6.57 -6.99
N ARG A 357 -2.97 -7.62 -7.64
CA ARG A 357 -2.61 -7.96 -9.03
C ARG A 357 -3.48 -7.25 -10.06
N SER A 358 -4.65 -6.76 -9.66
CA SER A 358 -5.62 -6.15 -10.57
C SER A 358 -5.86 -4.67 -10.27
N ILE A 359 -6.03 -4.30 -9.01
CA ILE A 359 -6.39 -2.95 -8.59
C ILE A 359 -5.12 -2.09 -8.55
N ASP A 360 -4.18 -2.47 -7.67
CA ASP A 360 -2.91 -1.77 -7.43
C ASP A 360 -1.69 -2.68 -7.72
N PRO A 361 -1.45 -3.01 -9.00
CA PRO A 361 -0.29 -3.82 -9.41
C PRO A 361 1.04 -3.14 -9.14
N VAL A 362 2.06 -3.96 -8.85
CA VAL A 362 3.44 -3.53 -8.62
C VAL A 362 3.51 -2.59 -7.41
N TYR A 363 2.71 -2.83 -6.37
CA TYR A 363 2.59 -1.95 -5.19
C TYR A 363 3.21 -2.55 -3.92
N ILE A 364 3.04 -3.86 -3.72
CA ILE A 364 3.29 -4.55 -2.44
C ILE A 364 4.74 -4.44 -1.94
N HIS A 365 5.68 -4.10 -2.82
CA HIS A 365 7.08 -3.89 -2.47
C HIS A 365 7.28 -2.66 -1.57
N ASN A 366 6.37 -1.68 -1.61
CA ASN A 366 6.42 -0.47 -0.78
C ASN A 366 6.39 -0.79 0.72
N TYR A 367 5.66 -1.82 1.13
CA TYR A 367 5.67 -2.30 2.52
C TYR A 367 7.06 -2.77 2.98
N VAL A 368 7.83 -3.40 2.09
CA VAL A 368 9.17 -3.94 2.39
C VAL A 368 10.21 -2.82 2.46
N ILE A 369 10.06 -1.80 1.59
CA ILE A 369 10.83 -0.56 1.70
C ILE A 369 10.61 0.05 3.08
N GLY A 370 9.35 0.23 3.47
CA GLY A 370 8.96 0.74 4.79
C GLY A 370 9.55 -0.05 5.95
N ALA A 371 9.40 -1.37 5.94
CA ALA A 371 9.87 -2.24 7.02
C ALA A 371 11.39 -2.15 7.22
N SER A 372 12.12 -2.11 6.12
CA SER A 372 13.57 -2.00 6.15
C SER A 372 14.06 -0.59 6.49
N LEU A 373 13.33 0.44 6.08
CA LEU A 373 13.57 1.83 6.47
C LEU A 373 13.34 2.01 7.96
N ALA A 374 12.25 1.45 8.50
CA ALA A 374 11.85 1.59 9.90
C ALA A 374 12.96 1.18 10.87
N GLU A 375 13.56 0.00 10.69
CA GLU A 375 14.66 -0.46 11.53
C GLU A 375 15.84 0.52 11.54
N LYS A 376 16.22 1.04 10.37
CA LYS A 376 17.37 1.93 10.20
C LYS A 376 17.07 3.33 10.76
N LEU A 377 15.88 3.85 10.49
CA LEU A 377 15.41 5.12 10.98
C LEU A 377 15.29 5.13 12.51
N ILE A 378 14.70 4.10 13.11
CA ILE A 378 14.63 3.94 14.58
C ILE A 378 16.04 3.93 15.17
N GLY A 379 16.96 3.17 14.58
CA GLY A 379 18.36 3.12 15.02
C GLY A 379 19.09 4.46 14.88
N HIS A 380 18.81 5.22 13.81
CA HIS A 380 19.35 6.56 13.59
C HIS A 380 18.84 7.56 14.63
N LEU A 381 17.51 7.64 14.81
CA LEU A 381 16.88 8.54 15.77
C LEU A 381 17.27 8.22 17.21
N SER A 382 17.36 6.92 17.55
CA SER A 382 17.84 6.48 18.87
C SER A 382 19.27 6.94 19.17
N LYS A 383 20.15 7.02 18.16
CA LYS A 383 21.53 7.52 18.34
C LYS A 383 21.58 9.04 18.50
N LEU A 384 20.73 9.77 17.77
CA LEU A 384 20.73 11.23 17.79
C LEU A 384 19.99 11.81 19.00
N HIS A 385 18.88 11.19 19.38
CA HIS A 385 17.90 11.76 20.30
C HIS A 385 17.54 10.81 21.46
N LEU A 386 18.16 9.61 21.54
CA LEU A 386 17.82 8.59 22.54
C LEU A 386 16.30 8.32 22.54
N ASN A 387 15.66 8.37 23.70
CA ASN A 387 14.22 8.18 23.88
C ASN A 387 13.43 9.51 23.90
N ASP A 388 14.00 10.61 23.39
CA ASP A 388 13.26 11.85 23.20
C ASP A 388 12.38 11.75 21.94
N TYR A 389 11.19 11.17 22.10
CA TYR A 389 10.28 10.90 21.00
C TYR A 389 9.64 12.18 20.42
N ILE A 390 9.63 13.28 21.17
CA ILE A 390 9.21 14.59 20.63
C ILE A 390 10.27 15.04 19.62
N ALA A 391 11.56 14.95 19.96
CA ALA A 391 12.63 15.24 19.02
C ALA A 391 12.62 14.30 17.79
N TRP A 392 12.18 13.04 17.95
CA TRP A 392 11.96 12.15 16.80
C TRP A 392 10.86 12.71 15.88
N GLY A 393 9.73 13.13 16.44
CA GLY A 393 8.61 13.70 15.68
C GLY A 393 9.01 14.99 14.96
N GLU A 394 9.74 15.89 15.64
CA GLU A 394 10.30 17.09 15.03
C GLU A 394 11.24 16.72 13.86
N TRP A 395 12.14 15.76 14.06
CA TRP A 395 13.06 15.32 13.00
C TRP A 395 12.30 14.78 11.79
N LEU A 396 11.31 13.91 11.99
CA LEU A 396 10.51 13.33 10.91
C LEU A 396 9.75 14.39 10.13
N ASN A 397 9.14 15.35 10.83
CA ASN A 397 8.43 16.45 10.20
C ASN A 397 9.37 17.28 9.31
N HIS A 398 10.50 17.75 9.86
CA HIS A 398 11.42 18.62 9.13
C HIS A 398 12.13 17.90 7.96
N ASN A 399 12.45 16.62 8.10
CA ASN A 399 13.27 15.91 7.12
C ASN A 399 12.46 15.10 6.10
N ILE A 400 11.25 14.66 6.44
CA ILE A 400 10.45 13.76 5.59
C ILE A 400 9.12 14.38 5.19
N TYR A 401 8.32 14.85 6.16
CA TYR A 401 6.89 15.12 5.91
C TYR A 401 6.60 16.51 5.33
N PHE A 402 7.23 17.55 5.89
CA PHE A 402 6.82 18.94 5.69
C PHE A 402 6.72 19.37 4.22
N ASP A 403 7.65 18.89 3.39
CA ASP A 403 7.81 19.34 2.00
C ASP A 403 7.21 18.37 0.96
N GLY A 404 6.38 17.41 1.37
CA GLY A 404 5.62 16.55 0.45
C GLY A 404 6.47 15.97 -0.68
N SER A 405 6.05 16.13 -1.93
CA SER A 405 6.80 15.66 -3.11
C SER A 405 7.85 16.63 -3.66
N LYS A 406 8.16 17.75 -2.97
CA LYS A 406 9.19 18.72 -3.41
C LYS A 406 10.58 18.11 -3.50
N ARG A 407 10.92 17.20 -2.60
CA ARG A 407 12.11 16.36 -2.70
C ARG A 407 11.71 14.95 -3.08
N LYS A 408 12.57 14.25 -3.81
CA LYS A 408 12.36 12.82 -4.08
C LYS A 408 12.42 12.04 -2.78
N PHE A 409 11.74 10.90 -2.70
CA PHE A 409 11.74 10.10 -1.49
C PHE A 409 13.16 9.67 -1.09
N ARG A 410 13.95 9.15 -2.03
CA ARG A 410 15.37 8.82 -1.81
C ARG A 410 16.16 9.99 -1.19
N ASP A 411 15.93 11.22 -1.67
CA ASP A 411 16.67 12.40 -1.20
C ASP A 411 16.31 12.76 0.25
N LYS A 412 15.10 12.42 0.70
CA LYS A 412 14.66 12.59 2.11
C LYS A 412 15.34 11.60 3.05
N ILE A 413 15.62 10.38 2.57
CA ILE A 413 16.15 9.28 3.40
C ILE A 413 17.65 9.04 3.22
N ASN A 414 18.33 9.72 2.29
CA ASN A 414 19.77 9.56 2.02
C ASN A 414 20.67 9.71 3.26
N ALA A 415 20.29 10.55 4.23
CA ALA A 415 21.04 10.71 5.48
C ALA A 415 20.94 9.51 6.43
N ILE A 416 19.92 8.66 6.23
CA ILE A 416 19.67 7.45 7.00
C ILE A 416 20.28 6.26 6.25
N VAL A 417 20.02 6.17 4.94
CA VAL A 417 20.34 5.00 4.13
C VAL A 417 20.41 5.34 2.63
N ASP A 418 21.37 4.76 1.91
CA ASP A 418 21.33 4.67 0.43
C ASP A 418 20.54 3.41 0.06
N PHE A 419 19.21 3.54 -0.09
CA PHE A 419 18.29 2.40 -0.02
C PHE A 419 17.53 2.07 -1.31
N ILE A 420 17.38 3.04 -2.22
CA ILE A 420 16.46 2.93 -3.38
C ILE A 420 16.90 3.85 -4.52
#